data_AF-A0A2D7ASR9-F1
#
_entry.id   AF-A0A2D7ASR9-F1
#
_cell.length_a   1.000
_cell.length_b   1.000
_cell.length_c   1.000
_cell.angle_alpha   90.00
_cell.angle_beta   90.00
_cell.angle_gamma   90.00
#
_symmetry.space_group_name_H-M   'P 1'
#
loop_
_entity.id
_entity.type
_entity.pdbx_description
1 polymer ?
#
loop_
_entity_poly.entity_id
_entity_poly.type
_entity_poly.pdbx_seq_one_letter_code
_entity_poly.pdbx_strand_id
1 'polypeptide(L)'
;MHASIRELARLKLRSKVYSLFLGIGILAVTFAIIIGLRKEDPLVMGIHLLLLGGGIASVLVGLFLHQNEETFAQKYDMTHLLDIDDRVERFEAYMEHLSEWISSDIEELNPIRTRGSDPTGPDWGKTDFKLGHEPVRRDAIVEGGKYSGLEGELTSGEKMVAAANTEYAESAQKRWERAEANDPDLIEYGVERLGDLVRTEYFEKNAEDGAFSKVANQDSDSQ
;
A
#
# COMPACT_ATOMS: atom_id res chain seq x y z
N MET A 1 7.67 -19.78 4.20
CA MET A 1 6.20 -19.98 4.34
C MET A 1 5.66 -18.82 5.18
N HIS A 2 5.08 -17.82 4.52
CA HIS A 2 4.59 -16.57 5.15
C HIS A 2 3.60 -16.86 6.29
N ALA A 3 3.54 -15.97 7.28
CA ALA A 3 2.69 -16.10 8.45
C ALA A 3 1.20 -16.29 8.09
N SER A 4 0.74 -15.70 6.99
CA SER A 4 -0.63 -15.80 6.45
C SER A 4 -1.04 -17.23 6.10
N ILE A 5 -0.22 -17.96 5.33
CA ILE A 5 -0.47 -19.37 4.98
C ILE A 5 -0.57 -20.24 6.24
N ARG A 6 0.28 -19.98 7.24
CA ARG A 6 0.27 -20.73 8.51
C ARG A 6 -1.00 -20.46 9.31
N GLU A 7 -1.49 -19.22 9.32
CA GLU A 7 -2.76 -18.87 9.95
C GLU A 7 -3.95 -19.51 9.24
N LEU A 8 -3.98 -19.49 7.90
CA LEU A 8 -5.02 -20.15 7.10
C LEU A 8 -5.08 -21.66 7.36
N ALA A 9 -3.91 -22.33 7.41
CA ALA A 9 -3.83 -23.75 7.74
C ALA A 9 -4.34 -24.05 9.16
N ARG A 10 -4.04 -23.17 10.15
CA ARG A 10 -4.57 -23.29 11.52
C ARG A 10 -6.08 -23.11 11.55
N LEU A 11 -6.64 -22.18 10.77
CA LEU A 11 -8.07 -21.92 10.68
C LEU A 11 -8.82 -23.15 10.13
N LYS A 12 -8.33 -23.76 9.05
CA LYS A 12 -8.88 -25.01 8.50
C LYS A 12 -8.80 -26.18 9.47
N LEU A 13 -7.69 -26.31 10.19
CA LEU A 13 -7.55 -27.36 11.20
C LEU A 13 -8.54 -27.14 12.36
N ARG A 14 -8.61 -25.91 12.88
CA ARG A 14 -9.50 -25.56 14.00
C ARG A 14 -10.97 -25.71 13.64
N SER A 15 -11.38 -25.32 12.44
CA SER A 15 -12.78 -25.49 11.99
C SER A 15 -13.19 -26.96 11.92
N LYS A 16 -12.29 -27.84 11.49
CA LYS A 16 -12.53 -29.29 11.46
C LYS A 16 -12.55 -29.91 12.86
N VAL A 17 -11.66 -29.46 13.75
CA VAL A 17 -11.59 -29.97 15.13
C VAL A 17 -12.80 -29.49 15.94
N TYR A 18 -13.20 -28.22 15.77
CA TYR A 18 -14.38 -27.64 16.40
C TYR A 18 -15.66 -28.46 16.15
N SER A 19 -15.94 -28.79 14.89
CA SER A 19 -17.16 -29.52 14.52
C SER A 19 -17.22 -30.92 15.14
N LEU A 20 -16.07 -31.58 15.28
CA LEU A 20 -15.96 -32.88 15.95
C LEU A 20 -16.28 -32.78 17.44
N PHE A 21 -15.65 -31.85 18.17
CA PHE A 21 -15.88 -31.66 19.61
C PHE A 21 -17.32 -31.23 19.92
N LEU A 22 -17.90 -30.38 19.07
CA LEU A 22 -19.28 -29.95 19.23
C LEU A 22 -20.27 -31.10 18.95
N GLY A 23 -20.07 -31.87 17.88
CA GLY A 23 -20.90 -33.03 17.55
C GLY A 23 -20.85 -34.12 18.62
N ILE A 24 -19.65 -34.51 19.05
CA ILE A 24 -19.45 -35.50 20.11
C ILE A 24 -20.02 -34.99 21.44
N GLY A 25 -19.82 -33.71 21.76
CA GLY A 25 -20.33 -33.09 22.97
C GLY A 25 -21.87 -33.13 23.04
N ILE A 26 -22.55 -32.72 21.97
CA ILE A 26 -24.02 -32.75 21.90
C ILE A 26 -24.56 -34.18 22.00
N LEU A 27 -23.93 -35.15 21.30
CA LEU A 27 -24.33 -36.56 21.39
C LEU A 27 -24.14 -37.12 22.80
N ALA A 28 -23.02 -36.80 23.47
CA ALA A 28 -22.76 -37.25 24.83
C ALA A 28 -23.76 -36.65 25.83
N VAL A 29 -24.09 -35.36 25.70
CA VAL A 29 -25.11 -34.70 26.55
C VAL A 29 -26.49 -35.31 26.34
N THR A 30 -26.90 -35.54 25.09
CA THR A 30 -28.22 -36.13 24.81
C THR A 30 -28.32 -37.56 25.35
N PHE A 31 -27.28 -38.38 25.16
CA PHE A 31 -27.24 -39.75 25.68
C PHE A 31 -27.20 -39.78 27.23
N ALA A 32 -26.49 -38.84 27.85
CA ALA A 32 -26.46 -38.69 29.30
C ALA A 32 -27.86 -38.38 29.89
N ILE A 33 -28.62 -37.50 29.24
CA ILE A 33 -29.99 -37.17 29.63
C ILE A 33 -30.90 -38.40 29.52
N ILE A 34 -30.82 -39.14 28.42
CA ILE A 34 -31.65 -40.35 28.20
C ILE A 34 -31.39 -41.41 29.28
N ILE A 35 -30.11 -41.66 29.61
CA ILE A 35 -29.76 -42.61 30.68
C ILE A 35 -30.21 -42.07 32.05
N GLY A 36 -30.06 -40.78 32.29
CA GLY A 36 -30.49 -40.13 33.53
C GLY A 36 -31.99 -40.28 33.78
N LEU A 37 -32.82 -40.11 32.75
CA LEU A 37 -34.28 -40.26 32.83
C LEU A 37 -34.75 -41.69 33.15
N ARG A 38 -33.89 -42.69 32.93
CA ARG A 38 -34.20 -44.10 33.24
C ARG A 38 -33.93 -44.45 34.71
N LYS A 39 -33.23 -43.60 35.47
CA LYS A 39 -32.95 -43.85 36.89
C LYS A 39 -34.07 -43.31 37.78
N GLU A 40 -34.33 -44.04 38.86
CA GLU A 40 -35.27 -43.61 39.92
C GLU A 40 -34.81 -42.29 40.56
N ASP A 41 -33.51 -42.15 40.82
CA ASP A 41 -32.88 -40.89 41.20
C ASP A 41 -31.83 -40.44 40.17
N PRO A 42 -32.06 -39.35 39.43
CA PRO A 42 -31.14 -38.86 38.40
C PRO A 42 -29.88 -38.21 38.98
N LEU A 43 -29.87 -37.82 40.26
CA LEU A 43 -28.74 -37.14 40.92
C LEU A 43 -27.72 -38.10 41.54
N VAL A 44 -27.97 -39.41 41.53
CA VAL A 44 -27.03 -40.40 42.05
C VAL A 44 -25.76 -40.41 41.20
N MET A 45 -24.60 -40.38 41.85
CA MET A 45 -23.29 -40.49 41.19
C MET A 45 -23.24 -41.75 40.32
N GLY A 46 -23.05 -41.56 39.02
CA GLY A 46 -23.07 -42.65 38.05
C GLY A 46 -22.58 -42.22 36.67
N ILE A 47 -22.57 -43.19 35.75
CA ILE A 47 -22.03 -43.02 34.39
C ILE A 47 -22.74 -41.87 33.64
N HIS A 48 -24.04 -41.67 33.87
CA HIS A 48 -24.82 -40.60 33.23
C HIS A 48 -24.34 -39.20 33.63
N LEU A 49 -23.95 -38.98 34.89
CA LEU A 49 -23.40 -37.68 35.34
C LEU A 49 -21.98 -37.44 34.81
N LEU A 50 -21.13 -38.47 34.75
CA LEU A 50 -19.79 -38.36 34.16
C LEU A 50 -19.87 -38.06 32.66
N LEU A 51 -20.77 -38.73 31.94
CA LEU A 51 -21.00 -38.49 30.53
C LEU A 51 -21.57 -37.09 30.27
N LEU A 52 -22.48 -36.61 31.13
CA LEU A 52 -23.00 -35.25 31.08
C LEU A 52 -21.87 -34.22 31.23
N GLY A 53 -21.05 -34.36 32.27
CA GLY A 53 -19.91 -33.48 32.53
C GLY A 53 -18.88 -33.48 31.39
N GLY A 54 -18.55 -34.68 30.88
CA GLY A 54 -17.65 -34.82 29.73
C GLY A 54 -18.22 -34.21 28.45
N GLY A 55 -19.52 -34.38 28.20
CA GLY A 55 -20.23 -33.77 27.07
C GLY A 55 -20.21 -32.24 27.14
N ILE A 56 -20.52 -31.66 28.31
CA ILE A 56 -20.46 -30.21 28.54
C ILE A 56 -19.03 -29.70 28.34
N ALA A 57 -18.02 -30.37 28.90
CA ALA A 57 -16.62 -30.00 28.70
C ALA A 57 -16.22 -30.03 27.22
N SER A 58 -16.66 -31.04 26.47
CA SER A 58 -16.42 -31.14 25.03
C SER A 58 -17.06 -29.98 24.26
N VAL A 59 -18.28 -29.58 24.61
CA VAL A 59 -18.95 -28.41 24.00
C VAL A 59 -18.19 -27.13 24.32
N LEU A 60 -17.75 -26.93 25.57
CA LEU A 60 -16.98 -25.75 25.98
C LEU A 60 -15.63 -25.67 25.24
N VAL A 61 -14.93 -26.81 25.08
CA VAL A 61 -13.71 -26.89 24.27
C VAL A 61 -13.99 -26.56 22.81
N GLY A 62 -15.12 -27.04 22.26
CA GLY A 62 -15.60 -26.64 20.94
C GLY A 62 -15.75 -25.12 20.82
N LEU A 63 -16.51 -24.50 21.72
CA LEU A 63 -16.73 -23.05 21.72
C LEU A 63 -15.42 -22.25 21.81
N PHE A 64 -14.45 -22.71 22.59
CA PHE A 64 -13.14 -22.08 22.68
C PHE A 64 -12.31 -22.20 21.39
N LEU A 65 -12.46 -23.31 20.65
CA LEU A 65 -11.78 -23.55 19.38
C LEU A 65 -12.49 -22.86 18.20
N HIS A 66 -13.69 -22.34 18.40
CA HIS A 66 -14.42 -21.61 17.37
C HIS A 66 -13.63 -20.36 16.96
N GLN A 67 -13.43 -20.20 15.64
CA GLN A 67 -12.82 -19.02 15.06
C GLN A 67 -13.71 -18.49 13.95
N ASN A 68 -13.89 -17.17 13.95
CA ASN A 68 -14.67 -16.49 12.93
C ASN A 68 -13.83 -16.37 11.65
N GLU A 69 -14.22 -17.09 10.61
CA GLU A 69 -13.62 -17.00 9.27
C GLU A 69 -13.64 -15.56 8.74
N GLU A 70 -14.71 -14.82 9.03
CA GLU A 70 -14.83 -13.39 8.68
C GLU A 70 -13.68 -12.54 9.23
N THR A 71 -13.25 -12.79 10.46
CA THR A 71 -12.15 -12.02 11.06
C THR A 71 -10.82 -12.28 10.37
N PHE A 72 -10.62 -13.50 9.86
CA PHE A 72 -9.46 -13.84 9.04
C PHE A 72 -9.56 -13.15 7.67
N ALA A 73 -10.72 -13.23 7.01
CA ALA A 73 -10.95 -12.60 5.72
C ALA A 73 -10.76 -11.07 5.81
N GLN A 74 -11.30 -10.41 6.83
CA GLN A 74 -11.10 -8.97 7.08
C GLN A 74 -9.63 -8.60 7.30
N LYS A 75 -8.89 -9.41 8.07
CA LYS A 75 -7.47 -9.16 8.38
C LYS A 75 -6.59 -9.11 7.12
N TYR A 76 -6.95 -9.88 6.09
CA TYR A 76 -6.21 -9.99 4.83
C TYR A 76 -6.93 -9.35 3.63
N ASP A 77 -8.00 -8.58 3.87
CA ASP A 77 -8.82 -7.93 2.84
C ASP A 77 -9.41 -8.90 1.78
N MET A 78 -9.80 -10.09 2.25
CA MET A 78 -10.32 -11.19 1.43
C MET A 78 -11.82 -11.42 1.64
N THR A 79 -12.56 -10.42 2.10
CA THR A 79 -14.00 -10.56 2.42
C THR A 79 -14.84 -10.92 1.21
N HIS A 80 -14.41 -10.54 0.01
CA HIS A 80 -15.07 -10.89 -1.25
C HIS A 80 -15.13 -12.42 -1.49
N LEU A 81 -14.20 -13.19 -0.91
CA LEU A 81 -14.21 -14.66 -1.04
C LEU A 81 -15.23 -15.33 -0.12
N LEU A 82 -15.82 -14.59 0.84
CA LEU A 82 -16.87 -15.15 1.72
C LEU A 82 -18.16 -15.47 0.98
N ASP A 83 -18.37 -14.90 -0.21
CA ASP A 83 -19.54 -15.14 -1.07
C ASP A 83 -19.53 -16.55 -1.72
N ILE A 84 -18.39 -17.25 -1.69
CA ILE A 84 -18.29 -18.63 -2.19
C ILE A 84 -18.94 -19.58 -1.18
N ASP A 85 -20.04 -20.24 -1.53
CA ASP A 85 -20.76 -21.14 -0.62
C ASP A 85 -19.96 -22.37 -0.20
N ASP A 86 -19.20 -22.97 -1.14
CA ASP A 86 -18.41 -24.17 -0.85
C ASP A 86 -17.14 -23.85 -0.04
N ARG A 87 -16.98 -24.54 1.08
CA ARG A 87 -15.83 -24.34 1.99
C ARG A 87 -14.51 -24.85 1.43
N VAL A 88 -14.55 -25.86 0.56
CA VAL A 88 -13.32 -26.41 -0.03
C VAL A 88 -12.82 -25.45 -1.09
N GLU A 89 -13.71 -25.05 -2.01
CA GLU A 89 -13.45 -24.05 -3.04
C GLU A 89 -12.96 -22.72 -2.44
N ARG A 90 -13.64 -22.21 -1.41
CA ARG A 90 -13.23 -20.98 -0.73
C ARG A 90 -11.84 -21.06 -0.10
N PHE A 91 -11.47 -22.22 0.45
CA PHE A 91 -10.13 -22.42 1.00
C PHE A 91 -9.05 -22.45 -0.09
N GLU A 92 -9.35 -23.04 -1.24
CA GLU A 92 -8.45 -23.05 -2.40
C GLU A 92 -8.26 -21.63 -2.94
N ALA A 93 -9.32 -20.84 -3.05
CA ALA A 93 -9.26 -19.42 -3.41
C ALA A 93 -8.42 -18.61 -2.42
N TYR A 94 -8.55 -18.85 -1.10
CA TYR A 94 -7.68 -18.21 -0.12
C TYR A 94 -6.20 -18.57 -0.30
N MET A 95 -5.90 -19.85 -0.58
CA MET A 95 -4.54 -20.30 -0.81
C MET A 95 -3.95 -19.69 -2.09
N GLU A 96 -4.73 -19.63 -3.17
CA GLU A 96 -4.34 -19.03 -4.43
C GLU A 96 -4.04 -17.55 -4.26
N HIS A 97 -4.96 -16.76 -3.73
CA HIS A 97 -4.76 -15.32 -3.53
C HIS A 97 -3.61 -15.03 -2.56
N LEU A 98 -3.41 -15.83 -1.50
CA LEU A 98 -2.23 -15.67 -0.64
C LEU A 98 -0.94 -16.05 -1.37
N SER A 99 -0.97 -17.06 -2.24
CA SER A 99 0.20 -17.45 -3.04
C SER A 99 0.53 -16.42 -4.11
N GLU A 100 -0.48 -15.82 -4.74
CA GLU A 100 -0.35 -14.71 -5.67
C GLU A 100 0.26 -13.53 -4.94
N TRP A 101 -0.28 -13.14 -3.78
CA TRP A 101 0.26 -12.09 -2.92
C TRP A 101 1.71 -12.34 -2.49
N ILE A 102 2.09 -13.58 -2.17
CA ILE A 102 3.47 -13.94 -1.83
C ILE A 102 4.38 -13.96 -3.08
N SER A 103 3.84 -14.28 -4.24
CA SER A 103 4.58 -14.30 -5.50
C SER A 103 4.77 -12.90 -6.09
N SER A 104 3.80 -12.00 -5.86
CA SER A 104 3.85 -10.58 -6.19
C SER A 104 4.61 -9.76 -5.14
N ASP A 105 5.00 -10.35 -4.01
CA ASP A 105 6.02 -9.84 -3.08
C ASP A 105 7.44 -9.78 -3.71
N ILE A 106 7.55 -9.80 -5.05
CA ILE A 106 8.62 -9.09 -5.78
C ILE A 106 8.24 -7.59 -5.77
N GLU A 107 8.75 -6.89 -4.76
CA GLU A 107 9.01 -5.44 -4.75
C GLU A 107 7.84 -4.44 -4.82
N GLU A 108 6.66 -4.75 -4.27
CA GLU A 108 5.70 -3.68 -3.94
C GLU A 108 5.54 -3.50 -2.43
N LEU A 109 6.48 -2.73 -1.86
CA LEU A 109 6.13 -1.80 -0.80
C LEU A 109 4.99 -0.93 -1.36
N ASN A 110 3.74 -1.35 -1.13
CA ASN A 110 2.55 -0.64 -1.59
C ASN A 110 2.73 0.86 -1.28
N PRO A 111 2.88 1.72 -2.31
CA PRO A 111 3.26 3.12 -2.11
C PRO A 111 2.19 3.92 -1.34
N ILE A 112 0.99 3.37 -1.21
CA ILE A 112 -0.11 3.94 -0.40
C ILE A 112 0.07 3.61 1.09
N ARG A 113 0.72 2.49 1.44
CA ARG A 113 0.97 2.07 2.84
C ARG A 113 2.23 2.70 3.45
N THR A 114 3.23 3.06 2.65
CA THR A 114 4.51 3.60 3.15
C THR A 114 4.53 5.12 3.33
N ARG A 115 3.62 5.86 2.70
CA ARG A 115 3.43 7.31 2.99
C ARG A 115 2.89 7.59 4.40
N GLY A 116 2.50 6.57 5.16
CA GLY A 116 1.90 6.66 6.50
C GLY A 116 2.84 6.30 7.65
N SER A 117 4.16 6.43 7.49
CA SER A 117 5.10 6.17 8.60
C SER A 117 5.12 7.28 9.65
N ASP A 118 4.50 8.44 9.34
CA ASP A 118 4.28 9.50 10.31
C ASP A 118 3.14 9.08 11.27
N PRO A 119 3.37 8.95 12.58
CA PRO A 119 2.30 8.70 13.56
C PRO A 119 1.19 9.77 13.52
N THR A 120 1.47 10.93 12.91
CA THR A 120 0.53 12.04 12.72
C THR A 120 -0.37 11.87 11.48
N GLY A 121 -0.08 10.92 10.60
CA GLY A 121 -0.82 10.70 9.34
C GLY A 121 -0.53 11.76 8.27
N PRO A 122 -1.18 11.68 7.09
CA PRO A 122 -1.02 12.70 6.05
C PRO A 122 -1.57 14.05 6.53
N ASP A 123 -0.79 15.12 6.39
CA ASP A 123 -1.31 16.47 6.60
C ASP A 123 -2.29 16.77 5.46
N TRP A 124 -3.56 16.96 5.80
CA TRP A 124 -4.64 17.26 4.85
C TRP A 124 -4.53 18.67 4.25
N GLY A 125 -3.49 19.41 4.59
CA GLY A 125 -3.23 20.76 4.15
C GLY A 125 -4.18 21.71 4.89
N LYS A 126 -3.62 22.59 5.73
CA LYS A 126 -4.40 23.72 6.22
C LYS A 126 -4.55 24.74 5.11
N THR A 127 -5.78 24.96 4.65
CA THR A 127 -6.13 26.18 3.92
C THR A 127 -6.18 27.33 4.91
N ASP A 128 -5.01 27.84 5.30
CA ASP A 128 -4.84 28.91 6.29
C ASP A 128 -5.44 30.28 5.86
N PHE A 129 -6.15 30.36 4.73
CA PHE A 129 -6.75 31.61 4.28
C PHE A 129 -8.10 31.79 4.95
N LYS A 130 -8.17 32.69 5.95
CA LYS A 130 -9.45 33.27 6.34
C LYS A 130 -9.98 34.07 5.15
N LEU A 131 -11.23 33.81 4.75
CA LEU A 131 -11.88 34.52 3.65
C LEU A 131 -11.82 36.04 3.93
N GLY A 132 -11.12 36.80 3.08
CA GLY A 132 -10.91 38.25 3.26
C GLY A 132 -9.50 38.69 3.67
N HIS A 133 -8.50 37.81 3.67
CA HIS A 133 -7.09 38.18 3.77
C HIS A 133 -6.32 37.78 2.51
N GLU A 134 -5.46 38.69 2.03
CA GLU A 134 -4.54 38.38 0.94
C GLU A 134 -3.55 37.29 1.38
N PRO A 135 -3.30 36.27 0.55
CA PRO A 135 -2.36 35.22 0.89
C PRO A 135 -0.95 35.80 0.98
N VAL A 136 -0.28 35.55 2.11
CA VAL A 136 1.15 35.89 2.25
C VAL A 136 1.96 34.94 1.37
N ARG A 137 2.82 35.49 0.51
CA ARG A 137 3.77 34.71 -0.29
C ARG A 137 4.66 33.90 0.66
N ARG A 138 4.62 32.57 0.53
CA ARG A 138 5.53 31.66 1.24
C ARG A 138 6.74 31.38 0.34
N ASP A 139 7.94 31.58 0.87
CA ASP A 139 9.17 31.23 0.18
C ASP A 139 9.44 29.73 0.33
N ALA A 140 9.49 29.01 -0.78
CA ALA A 140 9.71 27.57 -0.81
C ALA A 140 11.08 27.18 -0.25
N ILE A 141 12.10 28.04 -0.37
CA ILE A 141 13.44 27.75 0.14
C ILE A 141 13.44 27.83 1.68
N VAL A 142 12.84 28.89 2.22
CA VAL A 142 12.77 29.12 3.68
C VAL A 142 11.86 28.09 4.35
N GLU A 143 10.71 27.77 3.74
CA GLU A 143 9.78 26.78 4.28
C GLU A 143 10.29 25.34 4.10
N GLY A 144 11.03 25.06 3.01
CA GLY A 144 11.62 23.75 2.75
C GLY A 144 12.61 23.30 3.83
N GLY A 145 13.33 24.23 4.45
CA GLY A 145 14.26 23.93 5.55
C GLY A 145 13.61 23.25 6.75
N LYS A 146 12.30 23.45 6.97
CA LYS A 146 11.54 22.80 8.06
C LYS A 146 11.43 21.29 7.91
N TYR A 147 11.59 20.78 6.69
CA TYR A 147 11.50 19.36 6.37
C TYR A 147 12.86 18.67 6.28
N SER A 148 13.96 19.42 6.46
CA SER A 148 15.31 18.86 6.41
C SER A 148 15.53 17.86 7.55
N GLY A 149 15.90 16.63 7.20
CA GLY A 149 16.14 15.54 8.17
C GLY A 149 14.90 14.84 8.71
N LEU A 150 13.70 15.21 8.23
CA LEU A 150 12.47 14.44 8.49
C LEU A 150 12.33 13.25 7.52
N GLU A 151 13.02 13.28 6.38
CA GLU A 151 13.08 12.19 5.42
C GLU A 151 14.01 11.08 5.92
N GLY A 152 13.64 9.82 5.66
CA GLY A 152 14.48 8.65 5.96
C GLY A 152 15.65 8.51 4.98
N GLU A 153 16.52 7.53 5.21
CA GLU A 153 17.55 7.20 4.22
C GLU A 153 16.92 6.73 2.90
N LEU A 154 17.45 7.23 1.79
CA LEU A 154 17.04 6.81 0.45
C LEU A 154 17.21 5.28 0.28
N THR A 155 16.20 4.65 -0.31
CA THR A 155 16.24 3.24 -0.71
C THR A 155 17.29 3.00 -1.80
N SER A 156 17.65 1.74 -2.05
CA SER A 156 18.62 1.39 -3.10
C SER A 156 18.18 1.87 -4.48
N GLY A 157 16.89 1.75 -4.81
CA GLY A 157 16.32 2.25 -6.06
C GLY A 157 16.37 3.77 -6.16
N GLU A 158 15.98 4.49 -5.11
CA GLU A 158 16.04 5.96 -5.08
C GLU A 158 17.48 6.49 -5.15
N LYS A 159 18.44 5.80 -4.52
CA LYS A 159 19.87 6.13 -4.66
C LYS A 159 20.35 5.98 -6.11
N MET A 160 19.89 4.95 -6.82
CA MET A 160 20.21 4.75 -8.24
C MET A 160 19.63 5.88 -9.10
N VAL A 161 18.37 6.25 -8.86
CA VAL A 161 17.71 7.37 -9.57
C VAL A 161 18.41 8.69 -9.27
N ALA A 162 18.76 8.95 -8.02
CA ALA A 162 19.49 10.16 -7.63
C ALA A 162 20.87 10.25 -8.31
N ALA A 163 21.59 9.12 -8.40
CA ALA A 163 22.85 9.04 -9.12
C ALA A 163 22.67 9.31 -10.63
N ALA A 164 21.68 8.68 -11.26
CA ALA A 164 21.37 8.88 -12.68
C ALA A 164 20.97 10.33 -12.99
N ASN A 165 20.18 10.96 -12.11
CA ASN A 165 19.81 12.38 -12.22
C ASN A 165 21.03 13.28 -12.15
N THR A 166 21.98 12.98 -11.25
CA THR A 166 23.23 13.74 -11.12
C THR A 166 24.08 13.63 -12.38
N GLU A 167 24.27 12.41 -12.91
CA GLU A 167 25.02 12.18 -14.15
C GLU A 167 24.36 12.85 -15.37
N TYR A 168 23.03 12.79 -15.44
CA TYR A 168 22.28 13.44 -16.50
C TYR A 168 22.37 14.96 -16.40
N ALA A 169 22.29 15.53 -15.19
CA ALA A 169 22.45 16.96 -14.96
C ALA A 169 23.84 17.45 -15.40
N GLU A 170 24.92 16.73 -15.05
CA GLU A 170 26.26 17.06 -15.51
C GLU A 170 26.39 16.98 -17.04
N SER A 171 25.79 15.94 -17.64
CA SER A 171 25.80 15.75 -19.09
C SER A 171 25.02 16.85 -19.80
N ALA A 172 23.87 17.24 -19.27
CA ALA A 172 23.05 18.33 -19.77
C ALA A 172 23.77 19.67 -19.65
N GLN A 173 24.43 19.93 -18.52
CA GLN A 173 25.23 21.13 -18.32
C GLN A 173 26.38 21.23 -19.34
N LYS A 174 27.12 20.15 -19.57
CA LYS A 174 28.18 20.11 -20.59
C LYS A 174 27.65 20.32 -22.01
N ARG A 175 26.46 19.78 -22.31
CA ARG A 175 25.80 19.99 -23.61
C ARG A 175 25.35 21.43 -23.77
N TRP A 176 24.81 22.02 -22.71
CA TRP A 176 24.43 23.42 -22.68
C TRP A 176 25.63 24.33 -22.93
N GLU A 177 26.71 24.17 -22.17
CA GLU A 177 27.94 24.96 -22.32
C GLU A 177 28.55 24.81 -23.72
N ARG A 178 28.52 23.60 -24.30
CA ARG A 178 28.97 23.39 -25.67
C ARG A 178 28.03 24.06 -26.68
N ALA A 179 26.72 23.99 -26.50
CA ALA A 179 25.77 24.62 -27.41
C ALA A 179 25.91 26.15 -27.36
N GLU A 180 26.01 26.70 -26.15
CA GLU A 180 26.22 28.13 -25.90
C GLU A 180 27.55 28.59 -26.54
N ALA A 181 28.67 27.91 -26.28
CA ALA A 181 29.95 28.31 -26.86
C ALA A 181 30.02 28.23 -28.41
N ASN A 182 29.16 27.44 -29.04
CA ASN A 182 29.09 27.32 -30.50
C ASN A 182 27.96 28.14 -31.12
N ASP A 183 27.25 28.95 -30.33
CA ASP A 183 26.17 29.79 -30.82
C ASP A 183 26.74 30.94 -31.69
N PRO A 184 26.40 31.01 -32.99
CA PRO A 184 26.91 32.06 -33.87
C PRO A 184 26.52 33.47 -33.39
N ASP A 185 25.35 33.62 -32.75
CA ASP A 185 24.86 34.91 -32.28
C ASP A 185 25.74 35.46 -31.14
N LEU A 186 26.19 34.57 -30.25
CA LEU A 186 27.13 34.91 -29.18
C LEU A 186 28.51 35.27 -29.72
N ILE A 187 28.99 34.55 -30.73
CA ILE A 187 30.29 34.82 -31.37
C ILE A 187 30.26 36.17 -32.10
N GLU A 188 29.18 36.49 -32.82
CA GLU A 188 29.03 37.73 -33.57
C GLU A 188 29.04 38.96 -32.65
N TYR A 189 28.37 38.86 -31.50
CA TYR A 189 28.31 39.94 -30.51
C TYR A 189 29.49 39.93 -29.53
N GLY A 190 30.38 38.93 -29.62
CA GLY A 190 31.58 38.81 -28.78
C GLY A 190 31.27 38.52 -27.31
N VAL A 191 30.19 37.80 -27.03
CA VAL A 191 29.67 37.54 -25.69
C VAL A 191 29.82 36.05 -25.36
N GLU A 192 30.20 35.72 -24.11
CA GLU A 192 30.44 34.32 -23.71
C GLU A 192 29.20 33.59 -23.19
N ARG A 193 28.15 34.32 -22.77
CA ARG A 193 26.93 33.76 -22.15
C ARG A 193 25.67 34.36 -22.75
N LEU A 194 24.62 33.54 -22.90
CA LEU A 194 23.28 33.96 -23.33
C LEU A 194 22.71 35.07 -22.46
N GLY A 195 22.92 35.01 -21.14
CA GLY A 195 22.45 36.03 -20.21
C GLY A 195 23.05 37.42 -20.49
N ASP A 196 24.27 37.47 -21.02
CA ASP A 196 24.91 38.72 -21.39
C ASP A 196 24.42 39.20 -22.77
N LEU A 197 24.07 38.29 -23.69
CA LEU A 197 23.41 38.63 -24.96
C LEU A 197 22.07 39.34 -24.73
N VAL A 198 21.29 38.90 -23.73
CA VAL A 198 20.03 39.55 -23.33
C VAL A 198 20.24 41.00 -22.87
N ARG A 199 21.42 41.32 -22.33
CA ARG A 199 21.77 42.69 -21.92
C ARG A 199 22.22 43.56 -23.08
N THR A 200 22.50 42.98 -24.24
CA THR A 200 22.80 43.71 -25.48
C THR A 200 21.51 44.06 -26.23
N GLU A 201 21.63 44.91 -27.24
CA GLU A 201 20.53 45.28 -28.14
C GLU A 201 20.23 44.20 -29.20
N TYR A 202 20.83 43.00 -29.12
CA TYR A 202 20.65 41.92 -30.10
C TYR A 202 19.17 41.62 -30.38
N PHE A 203 18.39 41.38 -29.32
CA PHE A 203 16.98 41.02 -29.45
C PHE A 203 16.09 42.17 -29.95
N GLU A 204 16.49 43.42 -29.71
CA GLU A 204 15.76 44.59 -30.21
C GLU A 204 16.02 44.82 -31.70
N LYS A 205 17.25 44.53 -32.17
CA LYS A 205 17.65 44.74 -33.57
C LYS A 205 17.30 43.57 -34.49
N ASN A 206 17.33 42.35 -33.97
CA ASN A 206 16.99 41.12 -34.70
C ASN A 206 15.55 40.65 -34.44
N ALA A 207 14.68 41.53 -33.94
CA ALA A 207 13.27 41.23 -33.76
C ALA A 207 12.56 41.05 -35.11
N GLU A 208 12.30 39.80 -35.50
CA GLU A 208 11.40 39.48 -36.62
C GLU A 208 9.94 39.43 -36.12
N ASP A 209 9.09 40.32 -36.64
CA ASP A 209 7.65 40.25 -36.39
C ASP A 209 7.07 38.94 -36.94
N GLY A 210 6.45 38.15 -36.06
CA GLY A 210 5.89 36.85 -36.41
C GLY A 210 6.88 35.67 -36.38
N ALA A 211 8.07 35.83 -35.81
CA ALA A 211 9.06 34.74 -35.63
C ALA A 211 8.46 33.49 -34.97
N PHE A 212 7.61 33.68 -33.95
CA PHE A 212 6.91 32.59 -33.28
C PHE A 212 6.03 31.78 -34.24
N SER A 213 5.26 32.45 -35.11
CA SER A 213 4.39 31.81 -36.09
C SER A 213 5.16 31.01 -37.14
N LYS A 214 6.38 31.44 -37.47
CA LYS A 214 7.29 30.79 -38.42
C LYS A 214 7.91 29.51 -37.86
N VAL A 215 8.22 29.49 -36.55
CA VAL A 215 8.74 28.30 -35.86
C VAL A 215 7.61 27.32 -35.52
N ALA A 216 6.45 27.82 -35.09
CA ALA A 216 5.32 27.00 -34.68
C ALA A 216 4.61 26.29 -35.85
N ASN A 217 4.69 26.83 -37.08
CA ASN A 217 4.04 26.27 -38.27
C ASN A 217 5.04 25.69 -39.29
N GLN A 218 6.22 25.20 -38.87
CA GLN A 218 7.22 24.67 -39.81
C GLN A 218 6.76 23.46 -40.64
N ASP A 219 5.66 22.80 -40.28
CA ASP A 219 5.13 21.61 -40.95
C ASP A 219 4.34 21.88 -42.25
N SER A 220 4.12 23.14 -42.67
CA SER A 220 3.33 23.43 -43.87
C SER A 220 4.12 23.47 -45.19
N ASP A 221 5.45 23.58 -45.15
CA ASP A 221 6.28 23.82 -46.36
C ASP A 221 7.33 22.72 -46.66
N SER A 222 7.23 21.55 -46.02
CA SER A 222 8.06 20.37 -46.33
C SER A 222 7.27 19.25 -47.04
N GLN A 223 6.65 19.58 -48.18
CA GLN A 223 6.22 18.63 -49.23
C GLN A 223 6.93 18.90 -50.55
#